data_AF-K4GRD7-F1
#
_entry.id   AF-K4GRD7-F1
#
_cell.length_a   1.000
_cell.length_b   1.000
_cell.length_c   1.000
_cell.angle_alpha   90.00
_cell.angle_beta   90.00
_cell.angle_gamma   90.00
#
_symmetry.space_group_name_H-M   'P 1'
#
loop_
_entity.id
_entity.type
_entity.pdbx_description
1 polymer ?
#
loop_
_entity_poly.entity_id
_entity_poly.type
_entity_poly.pdbx_seq_one_letter_code
_entity_poly.pdbx_strand_id
1 'polypeptide(L)'
;SGDCITENMQRVSLTGKPPNILIYLCSDSRKVQFEEIKSIIMDCVGTNAYTIYQLLEKQVLTVPWVDNALLLIIAASEPISDAVSKQFLAFMSKGGKILGLSASFTFGGVRIKSKNEIMNTIETLIFSKDKKNEIRIDVLASGKSFEVDISEEINPVKALGYFDNPDKDMMIVHL
;
A
#
# COMPACT_ATOMS: atom_id res chain seq x y z
N SER A 1 25.62 -9.28 -27.00
CA SER A 1 25.62 -10.05 -25.76
C SER A 1 24.92 -9.23 -24.70
N GLY A 2 23.67 -9.47 -24.31
CA GLY A 2 22.96 -10.73 -24.27
C GLY A 2 23.10 -11.32 -22.88
N ASP A 3 22.49 -10.68 -21.88
CA ASP A 3 22.18 -11.26 -20.57
C ASP A 3 20.84 -10.68 -20.12
N CYS A 4 19.78 -11.33 -20.60
CA CYS A 4 18.43 -11.14 -20.11
C CYS A 4 18.35 -11.89 -18.78
N ILE A 5 18.33 -11.17 -17.66
CA ILE A 5 18.02 -11.76 -16.36
C ILE A 5 16.52 -12.03 -16.34
N THR A 6 16.10 -13.09 -17.02
CA THR A 6 14.92 -13.86 -16.63
C THR A 6 15.32 -14.69 -15.41
N GLU A 7 15.45 -14.03 -14.27
CA GLU A 7 15.30 -14.71 -12.99
C GLU A 7 13.84 -15.16 -12.91
N ASN A 8 13.60 -16.37 -13.42
CA ASN A 8 12.38 -17.12 -13.19
C ASN A 8 12.08 -17.07 -11.69
N MET A 9 11.08 -16.28 -11.32
CA MET A 9 10.49 -16.25 -9.98
C MET A 9 9.78 -17.58 -9.71
N GLN A 10 10.53 -18.67 -9.57
CA GLN A 10 10.08 -19.83 -8.82
C GLN A 10 10.08 -19.44 -7.33
N ARG A 11 9.07 -18.66 -6.92
CA ARG A 11 8.66 -18.59 -5.51
C ARG A 11 7.91 -19.87 -5.17
N VAL A 12 8.62 -20.99 -5.24
CA VAL A 12 8.11 -22.27 -4.75
C VAL A 12 8.18 -22.19 -3.24
N SER A 13 7.03 -22.19 -2.56
CA SER A 13 7.06 -22.43 -1.11
C SER A 13 7.67 -23.81 -0.89
N LEU A 14 8.50 -23.98 0.15
CA LEU A 14 9.13 -25.26 0.51
C LEU A 14 8.12 -26.40 0.73
N THR A 15 6.82 -26.07 0.79
CA THR A 15 5.70 -27.01 1.01
C THR A 15 4.94 -27.36 -0.27
N GLY A 16 5.29 -26.77 -1.42
CA GLY A 16 4.56 -26.94 -2.69
C GLY A 16 3.21 -26.20 -2.77
N LYS A 17 2.75 -25.58 -1.67
CA LYS A 17 1.52 -24.76 -1.66
C LYS A 17 1.80 -23.32 -2.14
N PRO A 18 0.90 -22.70 -2.92
CA PRO A 18 1.02 -21.28 -3.26
C PRO A 18 1.04 -20.39 -2.01
N PRO A 19 1.85 -19.32 -1.96
CA PRO A 19 1.82 -18.36 -0.85
C PRO A 19 0.47 -17.65 -0.73
N ASN A 20 0.12 -17.20 0.48
CA ASN A 20 -1.15 -16.51 0.72
C ASN A 20 -1.03 -15.00 0.53
N ILE A 21 -2.02 -14.41 -0.13
CA ILE A 21 -2.29 -12.97 -0.13
C ILE A 21 -3.60 -12.75 0.63
N LEU A 22 -3.59 -11.77 1.53
CA LEU A 22 -4.77 -11.40 2.31
C LEU A 22 -5.30 -10.05 1.85
N ILE A 23 -6.62 -9.90 1.78
CA ILE A 23 -7.28 -8.61 1.49
C ILE A 23 -8.09 -8.22 2.72
N TYR A 24 -7.71 -7.12 3.36
CA TYR A 24 -8.46 -6.50 4.45
C TYR A 24 -9.31 -5.35 3.91
N LEU A 25 -10.62 -5.44 4.17
CA LEU A 25 -11.58 -4.44 3.72
C LEU A 25 -12.19 -3.64 4.85
N CYS A 26 -11.77 -3.73 6.12
CA CYS A 26 -12.40 -3.02 7.27
C CYS A 26 -13.88 -3.32 7.56
N SER A 27 -14.59 -4.04 6.69
CA SER A 27 -15.92 -4.57 6.98
C SER A 27 -16.10 -5.93 6.32
N ASP A 28 -16.67 -6.86 7.08
CA ASP A 28 -16.92 -8.24 6.66
C ASP A 28 -18.06 -8.34 5.62
N SER A 29 -18.87 -7.29 5.44
CA SER A 29 -20.03 -7.31 4.51
C SER A 29 -19.67 -6.99 3.05
N ARG A 30 -18.42 -6.62 2.77
CA ARG A 30 -17.97 -6.12 1.45
C ARG A 30 -17.55 -7.22 0.47
N LYS A 31 -18.40 -8.23 0.30
CA LYS A 31 -18.11 -9.40 -0.56
C LYS A 31 -17.90 -9.06 -2.04
N VAL A 32 -18.71 -8.14 -2.59
CA VAL A 32 -18.60 -7.73 -3.99
C VAL A 32 -17.25 -7.07 -4.25
N GLN A 33 -16.89 -6.09 -3.43
CA GLN A 33 -15.60 -5.40 -3.52
C GLN A 33 -14.41 -6.37 -3.34
N PHE A 34 -14.53 -7.37 -2.45
CA PHE A 34 -13.51 -8.40 -2.30
C PHE A 34 -13.27 -9.16 -3.61
N GLU A 35 -14.33 -9.64 -4.27
CA GLU A 35 -14.18 -10.40 -5.53
C GLU A 35 -13.66 -9.52 -6.67
N GLU A 36 -14.05 -8.25 -6.74
CA GLU A 36 -13.51 -7.28 -7.72
C GLU A 36 -11.99 -7.10 -7.56
N ILE A 37 -11.53 -6.80 -6.33
CA ILE A 37 -10.10 -6.62 -6.05
C ILE A 37 -9.36 -7.94 -6.28
N LYS A 38 -9.91 -9.06 -5.81
CA LYS A 38 -9.32 -10.38 -6.02
C LYS A 38 -9.13 -10.70 -7.50
N SER A 39 -10.11 -10.39 -8.35
CA SER A 39 -9.99 -10.57 -9.81
C SER A 39 -8.81 -9.78 -10.38
N ILE A 40 -8.72 -8.49 -10.05
CA ILE A 40 -7.64 -7.62 -10.55
C ILE A 40 -6.27 -8.11 -10.08
N ILE A 41 -6.17 -8.54 -8.81
CA ILE A 41 -4.91 -9.05 -8.28
C ILE A 41 -4.51 -10.36 -8.97
N MET A 42 -5.46 -11.28 -9.21
CA MET A 42 -5.18 -12.52 -9.95
C MET A 42 -4.62 -12.25 -11.36
N ASP A 43 -5.13 -11.23 -12.04
CA ASP A 43 -4.64 -10.83 -13.37
C ASP A 43 -3.19 -10.28 -13.32
N CYS A 44 -2.81 -9.65 -12.20
CA CYS A 44 -1.48 -9.09 -12.00
C CYS A 44 -0.43 -10.13 -11.58
N VAL A 45 -0.80 -11.11 -10.75
CA VAL A 45 0.16 -12.06 -10.15
C VAL A 45 0.21 -13.41 -10.84
N GLY A 46 -0.64 -13.63 -11.84
CA GLY A 46 -0.80 -14.90 -12.54
C GLY A 46 -1.72 -15.86 -11.80
N THR A 47 -2.58 -16.53 -12.56
CA THR A 47 -3.53 -17.52 -12.04
C THR A 47 -2.79 -18.66 -11.33
N ASN A 48 -3.27 -19.05 -10.15
CA ASN A 48 -2.74 -20.15 -9.30
C ASN A 48 -1.33 -19.95 -8.71
N ALA A 49 -0.68 -18.78 -8.92
CA ALA A 49 0.60 -18.49 -8.27
C ALA A 49 0.46 -18.18 -6.76
N TYR A 50 -0.74 -17.76 -6.34
CA TYR A 50 -1.04 -17.36 -4.97
C TYR A 50 -2.46 -17.80 -4.58
N THR A 51 -2.67 -18.01 -3.28
CA THR A 51 -4.01 -18.19 -2.73
C THR A 51 -4.48 -16.87 -2.11
N ILE A 52 -5.64 -16.35 -2.54
CA ILE A 52 -6.14 -15.05 -2.10
C ILE A 52 -7.34 -15.22 -1.18
N TYR A 53 -7.23 -14.71 0.04
CA TYR A 53 -8.29 -14.75 1.05
C TYR A 53 -8.68 -13.36 1.54
N GLN A 54 -9.94 -13.21 1.97
CA GLN A 54 -10.35 -12.05 2.74
C GLN A 54 -9.88 -12.22 4.19
N LEU A 55 -9.23 -11.20 4.74
CA LEU A 55 -8.96 -11.09 6.17
C LEU A 55 -10.10 -10.30 6.81
N LEU A 56 -10.96 -11.01 7.54
CA LEU A 56 -12.10 -10.42 8.25
C LEU A 56 -11.61 -9.65 9.47
N GLU A 57 -12.35 -8.62 9.88
CA GLU A 57 -11.95 -7.76 11.00
C GLU A 57 -11.81 -8.55 12.30
N LYS A 58 -12.75 -9.45 12.57
CA LYS A 58 -12.70 -10.37 13.72
C LYS A 58 -11.51 -11.33 13.70
N GLN A 59 -10.92 -11.60 12.53
CA GLN A 59 -9.79 -12.51 12.39
C GLN A 59 -8.46 -11.81 12.67
N VAL A 60 -8.37 -10.48 12.47
CA VAL A 60 -7.11 -9.75 12.62
C VAL A 60 -6.43 -10.01 13.96
N LEU A 61 -7.21 -10.08 15.05
CA LEU A 61 -6.70 -10.23 16.41
C LEU A 61 -6.69 -11.68 16.91
N THR A 62 -7.30 -12.62 16.18
CA THR A 62 -7.64 -13.95 16.72
C THR A 62 -6.95 -15.11 15.99
N VAL A 63 -6.55 -14.92 14.73
CA VAL A 63 -5.93 -16.00 13.94
C VAL A 63 -4.45 -15.70 13.66
N PRO A 64 -3.59 -16.73 13.52
CA PRO A 64 -2.16 -16.54 13.27
C PRO A 64 -1.87 -16.19 11.79
N TRP A 65 -2.62 -15.26 11.21
CA TRP A 65 -2.47 -14.90 9.79
C TRP A 65 -1.12 -14.23 9.49
N VAL A 66 -0.57 -13.52 10.48
CA VAL A 66 0.70 -12.79 10.41
C VAL A 66 1.84 -13.69 9.94
N ASP A 67 1.87 -14.94 10.40
CA ASP A 67 2.93 -15.90 10.06
C ASP A 67 2.65 -16.68 8.76
N ASN A 68 1.46 -16.53 8.19
CA ASN A 68 0.97 -17.37 7.09
C ASN A 68 0.69 -16.59 5.81
N ALA A 69 0.88 -15.27 5.80
CA ALA A 69 0.67 -14.40 4.65
C ALA A 69 1.99 -13.88 4.09
N LEU A 70 2.07 -13.72 2.77
CA LEU A 70 3.18 -13.06 2.10
C LEU A 70 2.93 -11.55 1.92
N LEU A 71 1.68 -11.21 1.61
CA LEU A 71 1.24 -9.86 1.30
C LEU A 71 -0.12 -9.62 1.94
N LEU A 72 -0.28 -8.45 2.55
CA LEU A 72 -1.55 -7.91 3.00
C LEU A 72 -1.92 -6.72 2.11
N ILE A 73 -3.09 -6.78 1.49
CA ILE A 73 -3.70 -5.68 0.75
C ILE A 73 -4.72 -5.02 1.67
N ILE A 74 -4.58 -3.73 1.92
CA ILE A 74 -5.53 -2.92 2.68
C ILE A 74 -6.31 -2.09 1.67
N ALA A 75 -7.60 -2.35 1.50
CA ALA A 75 -8.47 -1.58 0.63
C ALA A 75 -9.65 -1.01 1.43
N ALA A 76 -9.31 -0.15 2.38
CA ALA A 76 -10.25 0.48 3.30
C ALA A 76 -9.89 1.95 3.51
N SER A 77 -10.79 2.84 3.10
CA SER A 77 -10.63 4.28 3.28
C SER A 77 -10.98 4.72 4.71
N GLU A 78 -11.73 3.89 5.45
CA GLU A 78 -12.08 4.17 6.83
C GLU A 78 -10.86 4.13 7.75
N PRO A 79 -10.87 4.87 8.88
CA PRO A 79 -9.81 4.77 9.88
C PRO A 79 -9.67 3.35 10.41
N ILE A 80 -8.42 2.90 10.53
CA ILE A 80 -8.09 1.60 11.11
C ILE A 80 -7.84 1.77 12.60
N SER A 81 -8.44 0.90 13.42
CA SER A 81 -8.24 0.94 14.87
C SER A 81 -6.78 0.65 15.26
N ASP A 82 -6.31 1.22 16.38
CA ASP A 82 -4.95 1.03 16.87
C ASP A 82 -4.60 -0.46 17.08
N ALA A 83 -5.56 -1.26 17.52
CA ALA A 83 -5.36 -2.70 17.74
C ALA A 83 -5.07 -3.43 16.42
N VAL A 84 -5.83 -3.13 15.36
CA VAL A 84 -5.63 -3.69 14.02
C VAL A 84 -4.32 -3.16 13.43
N SER A 85 -4.06 -1.86 13.54
CA SER A 85 -2.82 -1.22 13.07
C SER A 85 -1.57 -1.87 13.67
N LYS A 86 -1.57 -2.16 14.98
CA LYS A 86 -0.47 -2.87 15.65
C LYS A 86 -0.19 -4.26 15.07
N GLN A 87 -1.22 -5.00 14.65
CA GLN A 87 -1.01 -6.29 13.98
C GLN A 87 -0.42 -6.13 12.57
N PHE A 88 -0.82 -5.09 11.84
CA PHE A 88 -0.26 -4.78 10.51
C PHE A 88 1.22 -4.39 10.62
N LEU A 89 1.58 -3.58 11.63
CA LEU A 89 2.97 -3.25 11.93
C LEU A 89 3.77 -4.50 12.35
N ALA A 90 3.20 -5.39 13.17
CA ALA A 90 3.84 -6.65 13.57
C ALA A 90 4.06 -7.60 12.38
N PHE A 91 3.17 -7.57 11.38
CA PHE A 91 3.36 -8.29 10.13
C PHE A 91 4.53 -7.73 9.31
N MET A 92 4.63 -6.40 9.18
CA MET A 92 5.75 -5.77 8.49
C MET A 92 7.10 -6.02 9.20
N SER A 93 7.13 -6.00 10.53
CA SER A 93 8.37 -6.22 11.29
C SER A 93 8.94 -7.64 11.13
N LYS A 94 8.11 -8.62 10.75
CA LYS A 94 8.51 -9.98 10.40
C LYS A 94 8.91 -10.15 8.93
N GLY A 95 8.95 -9.07 8.14
CA GLY A 95 9.28 -9.08 6.71
C GLY A 95 8.06 -9.26 5.78
N GLY A 96 6.85 -9.24 6.34
CA GLY A 96 5.61 -9.15 5.56
C GLY A 96 5.52 -7.84 4.78
N LYS A 97 4.73 -7.84 3.70
CA LYS A 97 4.57 -6.68 2.81
C LYS A 97 3.14 -6.18 2.84
N ILE A 98 2.95 -4.87 2.83
CA ILE A 98 1.62 -4.25 2.78
C ILE A 98 1.47 -3.43 1.49
N LEU A 99 0.34 -3.58 0.83
CA LEU A 99 -0.11 -2.72 -0.27
C LEU A 99 -1.41 -2.01 0.14
N GLY A 100 -1.39 -0.70 0.29
CA GLY A 100 -2.58 0.11 0.54
C GLY A 100 -3.22 0.58 -0.77
N LEU A 101 -4.51 0.32 -0.95
CA LEU A 101 -5.32 0.80 -2.07
C LEU A 101 -6.39 1.76 -1.54
N SER A 102 -6.26 3.05 -1.82
CA SER A 102 -7.10 4.11 -1.23
C SER A 102 -7.23 3.97 0.30
N ALA A 103 -6.15 3.53 0.94
CA ALA A 103 -6.15 3.19 2.36
C ALA A 103 -5.80 4.39 3.23
N SER A 104 -6.42 4.47 4.41
CA SER A 104 -6.07 5.45 5.46
C SER A 104 -4.85 5.02 6.29
N PHE A 105 -4.40 3.76 6.15
CA PHE A 105 -3.27 3.19 6.88
C PHE A 105 -1.98 3.97 6.60
N THR A 106 -1.29 4.36 7.66
CA THR A 106 0.01 5.05 7.60
C THR A 106 0.95 4.50 8.68
N PHE A 107 2.25 4.68 8.48
CA PHE A 107 3.29 4.24 9.41
C PHE A 107 4.55 5.09 9.26
N GLY A 108 5.45 5.01 10.25
CA GLY A 108 6.78 5.63 10.20
C GLY A 108 6.76 7.16 10.16
N GLY A 109 5.99 7.79 11.05
CA GLY A 109 5.95 9.25 11.15
C GLY A 109 5.33 9.96 9.95
N VAL A 110 4.52 9.30 9.14
CA VAL A 110 3.76 9.93 8.05
C VAL A 110 2.28 9.84 8.33
N ARG A 111 1.54 10.90 7.99
CA ARG A 111 0.08 10.96 8.05
C ARG A 111 -0.49 11.43 6.72
N ILE A 112 -1.78 11.18 6.51
CA ILE A 112 -2.52 11.68 5.35
C ILE A 112 -3.36 12.88 5.79
N LYS A 113 -3.10 14.04 5.19
CA LYS A 113 -3.87 15.26 5.38
C LYS A 113 -4.94 15.38 4.29
N SER A 114 -6.06 16.03 4.64
CA SER A 114 -7.09 16.40 3.67
C SER A 114 -6.94 17.86 3.25
N LYS A 115 -7.01 18.13 1.95
CA LYS A 115 -6.99 19.46 1.35
C LYS A 115 -8.10 19.54 0.31
N ASN A 116 -9.28 19.93 0.78
CA ASN A 116 -10.49 19.96 -0.06
C ASN A 116 -10.38 20.96 -1.23
N GLU A 117 -9.53 21.97 -1.12
CA GLU A 117 -9.31 23.01 -2.13
C GLU A 117 -8.78 22.44 -3.47
N ILE A 118 -7.99 21.37 -3.42
CA ILE A 118 -7.43 20.70 -4.61
C ILE A 118 -8.22 19.43 -4.98
N MET A 119 -9.34 19.16 -4.33
CA MET A 119 -10.12 17.95 -4.62
C MET A 119 -10.79 18.09 -5.99
N ASN A 120 -10.63 17.10 -6.86
CA ASN A 120 -11.15 17.08 -8.23
C ASN A 120 -10.59 18.19 -9.15
N THR A 121 -9.48 18.82 -8.78
CA THR A 121 -8.71 19.69 -9.68
C THR A 121 -7.67 18.89 -10.44
N ILE A 122 -7.26 19.38 -11.61
CA ILE A 122 -6.12 18.83 -12.34
C ILE A 122 -4.87 19.50 -11.77
N GLU A 123 -4.01 18.72 -11.13
CA GLU A 123 -2.74 19.16 -10.57
C GLU A 123 -1.58 18.50 -11.32
N THR A 124 -0.50 19.24 -11.57
CA THR A 124 0.71 18.67 -12.13
C THR A 124 1.52 18.00 -11.01
N LEU A 125 1.60 16.67 -11.02
CA LEU A 125 2.49 15.89 -10.19
C LEU A 125 3.90 15.89 -10.77
N ILE A 126 4.87 16.32 -9.97
CA ILE A 126 6.29 16.24 -10.26
C ILE A 126 6.86 15.07 -9.46
N PHE A 127 7.54 14.15 -10.14
CA PHE A 127 8.27 13.05 -9.52
C PHE A 127 9.70 12.99 -10.07
N SER A 128 10.66 12.69 -9.22
CA SER A 128 12.06 12.62 -9.61
C SER A 128 12.79 11.47 -8.91
N LYS A 129 13.41 10.59 -9.69
CA LYS A 129 14.30 9.54 -9.18
C LYS A 129 15.69 10.10 -8.85
N ASP A 130 16.15 11.06 -9.64
CA ASP A 130 17.39 11.80 -9.49
C ASP A 130 17.22 13.23 -10.03
N LYS A 131 18.05 14.18 -9.57
CA LYS A 131 17.94 15.62 -9.88
C LYS A 131 17.92 15.99 -11.38
N LYS A 132 18.17 15.05 -12.29
CA LYS A 132 18.25 15.29 -13.73
C LYS A 132 17.06 14.72 -14.50
N ASN A 133 16.25 13.88 -13.88
CA ASN A 133 15.14 13.17 -14.51
C ASN A 133 13.83 13.47 -13.78
N GLU A 134 13.30 14.68 -13.98
CA GLU A 134 11.95 15.04 -13.52
C GLU A 134 10.91 14.53 -14.52
N ILE A 135 9.92 13.82 -13.98
CA ILE A 135 8.71 13.39 -14.68
C ILE A 135 7.59 14.31 -14.22
N ARG A 136 6.86 14.86 -15.18
CA ARG A 136 5.67 15.70 -14.94
C ARG A 136 4.46 14.98 -15.51
N ILE A 137 3.41 14.85 -14.71
CA ILE A 137 2.15 14.22 -15.13
C ILE A 137 0.98 15.00 -14.54
N ASP A 138 -0.01 15.33 -15.36
CA ASP A 138 -1.24 15.95 -14.89
C ASP A 138 -2.18 14.87 -14.38
N VAL A 139 -2.65 15.02 -13.13
CA VAL A 139 -3.49 14.04 -12.45
C VAL A 139 -4.70 14.71 -11.81
N LEU A 140 -5.81 13.96 -11.72
CA LEU A 140 -6.97 14.40 -10.96
C LEU A 140 -6.69 14.21 -9.46
N ALA A 141 -6.63 15.30 -8.70
CA ALA A 141 -6.24 15.27 -7.31
C ALA A 141 -7.36 14.73 -6.40
N SER A 142 -6.98 13.83 -5.48
CA SER A 142 -7.88 13.19 -4.51
C SER A 142 -8.25 14.09 -3.32
N GLY A 143 -7.64 15.27 -3.23
CA GLY A 143 -7.71 16.11 -2.03
C GLY A 143 -6.95 15.54 -0.83
N LYS A 144 -6.00 14.61 -1.05
CA LYS A 144 -5.16 14.02 0.00
C LYS A 144 -3.68 14.23 -0.31
N SER A 145 -2.90 14.56 0.72
CA SER A 145 -1.44 14.66 0.63
C SER A 145 -0.80 14.06 1.88
N PHE A 146 0.46 13.64 1.77
CA PHE A 146 1.24 13.17 2.91
C PHE A 146 1.82 14.34 3.71
N GLU A 147 1.90 14.17 5.01
CA GLU A 147 2.62 15.05 5.92
C GLU A 147 3.52 14.24 6.85
N VAL A 148 4.67 14.81 7.23
CA VAL A 148 5.56 14.21 8.21
C VAL A 148 5.11 14.65 9.61
N ASP A 149 4.89 13.68 10.49
CA ASP A 149 4.61 13.92 11.89
C ASP A 149 5.92 14.24 12.62
N ILE A 150 6.13 15.54 12.87
CA ILE A 150 7.34 16.09 13.52
C ILE A 150 7.46 15.66 14.99
N SER A 151 6.43 15.00 15.55
CA SER A 151 6.45 14.50 16.93
C SER A 151 7.18 13.16 17.08
N GLU A 152 7.44 12.45 15.98
CA GLU A 152 8.17 11.18 15.98
C GLU A 152 9.62 11.41 15.52
N GLU A 153 10.61 11.22 16.43
CA GLU A 153 12.04 11.14 16.07
C GLU A 153 12.32 9.85 15.29
N ILE A 154 11.91 9.79 14.02
CA ILE A 154 12.10 8.62 13.16
C ILE A 154 12.74 9.07 11.84
N ASN A 155 13.47 8.13 11.23
CA ASN A 155 14.20 8.21 9.96
C ASN A 155 13.75 9.31 8.98
N PRO A 156 14.69 9.93 8.24
CA PRO A 156 14.35 11.02 7.33
C PRO A 156 13.39 10.55 6.24
N VAL A 157 12.13 10.96 6.34
CA VAL A 157 11.13 10.79 5.28
C VAL A 157 11.61 11.56 4.04
N LYS A 158 11.78 10.85 2.93
CA LYS A 158 12.19 11.43 1.66
C LYS A 158 10.98 11.64 0.77
N ALA A 159 10.64 12.90 0.48
CA ALA A 159 9.68 13.23 -0.58
C ALA A 159 10.30 12.90 -1.95
N LEU A 160 9.64 12.02 -2.71
CA LEU A 160 10.02 11.64 -4.08
C LEU A 160 9.17 12.32 -5.14
N GLY A 161 7.98 12.79 -4.76
CA GLY A 161 7.08 13.51 -5.65
C GLY A 161 6.07 14.38 -4.92
N TYR A 162 5.68 15.47 -5.57
CA TYR A 162 4.85 16.53 -5.02
C TYR A 162 4.02 17.21 -6.12
N PHE A 163 2.93 17.88 -5.75
CA PHE A 163 2.20 18.74 -6.68
C PHE A 163 2.93 20.05 -6.93
N ASP A 164 2.89 20.53 -8.18
CA ASP A 164 3.49 21.81 -8.58
C ASP A 164 2.66 23.03 -8.14
N ASN A 165 2.39 23.10 -6.84
CA ASN A 165 1.69 24.20 -6.19
C ASN A 165 2.62 24.90 -5.18
N PRO A 166 2.22 26.06 -4.63
CA PRO A 166 3.07 26.82 -3.70
C PRO A 166 3.48 26.03 -2.45
N ASP A 167 2.60 25.14 -1.97
CA ASP A 167 2.83 24.35 -0.76
C ASP A 167 3.70 23.11 -1.00
N LYS A 168 3.91 22.72 -2.27
CA LYS A 168 4.61 21.50 -2.69
C LYS A 168 4.06 20.26 -1.98
N ASP A 169 2.73 20.10 -2.00
CA ASP A 169 2.01 18.99 -1.35
C ASP A 169 2.66 17.63 -1.68
N MET A 170 3.08 16.87 -0.66
CA MET A 170 3.79 15.60 -0.85
C MET A 170 2.84 14.49 -1.30
N MET A 171 3.16 13.84 -2.42
CA MET A 171 2.32 12.80 -3.02
C MET A 171 2.99 11.43 -3.05
N ILE A 172 4.32 11.40 -3.05
CA ILE A 172 5.12 10.17 -3.02
C ILE A 172 6.21 10.35 -1.98
N VAL A 173 6.23 9.46 -0.98
CA VAL A 173 7.20 9.47 0.12
C VAL A 173 7.91 8.12 0.22
N HIS A 174 9.13 8.15 0.74
CA HIS A 174 9.93 6.97 1.04
C HIS A 174 10.44 7.06 2.48
N LEU A 175 10.30 5.96 3.23
CA LEU A 175 10.65 5.81 4.64
C LEU A 175 11.91 4.97 4.82
#